data_AF-M4D3U5-F1
#
_entry.id   AF-M4D3U5-F1
#
_cell.length_a   1.000
_cell.length_b   1.000
_cell.length_c   1.000
_cell.angle_alpha   90.00
_cell.angle_beta   90.00
_cell.angle_gamma   90.00
#
_symmetry.space_group_name_H-M   'P 1'
#
loop_
_entity.id
_entity.type
_entity.pdbx_description
1 polymer ?
#
loop_
_entity_poly.entity_id
_entity_poly.type
_entity_poly.pdbx_seq_one_letter_code
_entity_poly.pdbx_strand_id
1 'polypeptide(L)'
;MEDIELLRLEKRRRKAKLKLFGLDVVPNRPDFNKEGLADVISLRILLNHLVACICISDFDYQGFDVDNCSYPSRLIKSTWGDDYDIALYGRLGLYCHNFQKGTNFKFVRWEKYDVISTADVHFYVTLDARDPASDSVFSFQTLLCEDSSTNFPVRWSTLACRIKCDDAVDERWDDKAVDDFYKDALMPKWLSDEELASDNKKYYVVQESELQENDWLYLFTEIAFYSKTNNVLTAPPPLEIEKVVVVTKEDTEEGHEKLKAQNAIYYVSYKYNGESLEWARDHKAVIRKTMDRKPGHMYLEVVGAE
;
A
#
# COMPACT_ATOMS: atom_id res chain seq x y z
N MET A 1 14.31 3.49 19.92
CA MET A 1 13.45 2.31 20.15
C MET A 1 12.06 2.75 20.62
N GLU A 2 11.97 3.75 21.51
CA GLU A 2 10.71 4.30 22.03
C GLU A 2 9.83 4.97 20.95
N ASP A 3 10.41 5.63 19.94
CA ASP A 3 9.61 6.43 18.97
C ASP A 3 8.85 5.62 17.90
N ILE A 4 9.34 4.42 17.52
CA ILE A 4 8.61 3.52 16.60
C ILE A 4 7.43 2.90 17.33
N GLU A 5 7.64 2.47 18.58
CA GLU A 5 6.52 2.05 19.42
C GLU A 5 5.54 3.20 19.62
N LEU A 6 6.00 4.45 19.74
CA LEU A 6 5.13 5.61 19.85
C LEU A 6 4.32 5.86 18.57
N LEU A 7 4.92 5.73 17.38
CA LEU A 7 4.22 5.81 16.09
C LEU A 7 3.25 4.65 15.87
N ARG A 8 3.67 3.41 16.19
CA ARG A 8 2.79 2.22 16.15
C ARG A 8 1.66 2.36 17.18
N LEU A 9 1.94 2.94 18.35
CA LEU A 9 0.96 3.23 19.40
C LEU A 9 0.03 4.37 19.01
N GLU A 10 0.51 5.41 18.32
CA GLU A 10 -0.31 6.48 17.77
C GLU A 10 -1.17 5.97 16.63
N LYS A 11 -0.66 5.12 15.74
CA LYS A 11 -1.42 4.41 14.70
C LYS A 11 -2.50 3.54 15.33
N ARG A 12 -2.17 2.77 16.38
CA ARG A 12 -3.13 1.99 17.19
C ARG A 12 -4.15 2.89 17.92
N ARG A 13 -3.72 4.02 18.49
CA ARG A 13 -4.58 4.99 19.21
C ARG A 13 -5.52 5.72 18.25
N ARG A 14 -5.08 6.14 17.07
CA ARG A 14 -5.93 6.72 16.02
C ARG A 14 -6.96 5.70 15.55
N LYS A 15 -6.55 4.45 15.28
CA LYS A 15 -7.44 3.33 14.93
C LYS A 15 -8.48 3.04 16.03
N ALA A 16 -8.07 3.06 17.30
CA ALA A 16 -8.98 2.88 18.44
C ALA A 16 -9.92 4.07 18.67
N LYS A 17 -9.43 5.29 18.48
CA LYS A 17 -10.19 6.54 18.68
C LYS A 17 -11.24 6.73 17.59
N LEU A 18 -10.95 6.37 16.33
CA LEU A 18 -11.97 6.31 15.26
C LEU A 18 -13.04 5.23 15.53
N LYS A 19 -12.66 4.08 16.11
CA LYS A 19 -13.62 3.03 16.52
C LYS A 19 -14.56 3.49 17.64
N LEU A 20 -14.08 4.38 18.53
CA LEU A 20 -14.86 4.96 19.64
C LEU A 20 -15.84 6.05 19.20
N PHE A 21 -15.63 6.66 18.02
CA PHE A 21 -16.55 7.65 17.43
C PHE A 21 -17.60 7.03 16.51
N GLY A 22 -17.62 5.69 16.39
CA GLY A 22 -18.73 4.93 15.84
C GLY A 22 -19.93 4.96 16.77
N LEU A 23 -20.94 5.73 16.36
CA LEU A 23 -22.26 5.94 16.97
C LEU A 23 -22.96 4.64 17.43
N ASP A 24 -22.67 4.18 18.63
CA ASP A 24 -23.63 3.37 19.40
C ASP A 24 -24.62 4.33 20.06
N VAL A 25 -25.68 4.66 19.32
CA VAL A 25 -26.92 5.17 19.90
C VAL A 25 -27.59 4.01 20.62
N VAL A 26 -27.84 4.16 21.93
CA VAL A 26 -29.13 3.87 22.60
C VAL A 26 -29.02 4.24 24.11
N PRO A 27 -30.12 4.69 24.75
CA PRO A 27 -30.12 5.82 25.67
C PRO A 27 -30.28 5.39 27.14
N ASN A 28 -29.82 6.24 28.07
CA ASN A 28 -30.59 6.71 29.24
C ASN A 28 -29.67 7.28 30.34
N ARG A 29 -29.62 8.62 30.44
CA ARG A 29 -29.91 9.48 31.62
C ARG A 29 -29.14 10.81 31.58
N PRO A 30 -29.71 11.87 32.18
CA PRO A 30 -29.58 13.24 31.69
C PRO A 30 -28.45 14.03 32.37
N ASP A 31 -28.21 15.21 31.80
CA ASP A 31 -27.38 16.32 32.30
C ASP A 31 -25.87 16.22 32.11
N PHE A 32 -25.41 16.43 30.87
CA PHE A 32 -24.13 17.09 30.63
C PHE A 32 -24.27 18.05 29.44
N ASN A 33 -24.08 19.35 29.70
CA ASN A 33 -24.15 20.45 28.73
C ASN A 33 -23.23 20.20 27.53
N LYS A 34 -23.81 19.96 26.35
CA LYS A 34 -23.11 19.56 25.11
C LYS A 34 -22.63 20.73 24.24
N GLU A 35 -22.99 21.97 24.55
CA GLU A 35 -22.74 23.10 23.63
C GLU A 35 -21.33 23.71 23.77
N GLY A 36 -20.71 23.69 24.96
CA GLY A 36 -19.35 24.25 25.14
C GLY A 36 -18.21 23.32 24.72
N LEU A 37 -18.43 22.00 24.70
CA LEU A 37 -17.36 21.01 24.42
C LEU A 37 -17.19 20.77 22.91
N ALA A 38 -18.28 20.86 22.14
CA ALA A 38 -18.24 20.73 20.69
C ALA A 38 -17.44 21.88 20.04
N ASP A 39 -17.63 23.11 20.53
CA ASP A 39 -16.91 24.27 20.02
C ASP A 39 -15.42 24.24 20.36
N VAL A 40 -15.05 23.81 21.57
CA VAL A 40 -13.63 23.68 21.96
C VAL A 40 -12.94 22.54 21.20
N ILE A 41 -13.63 21.44 20.91
CA ILE A 41 -13.09 20.33 20.10
C ILE A 41 -12.94 20.78 18.64
N SER A 42 -13.92 21.47 18.07
CA SER A 42 -13.85 22.04 16.71
C SER A 42 -12.73 23.06 16.58
N LEU A 43 -12.56 23.97 17.55
CA LEU A 43 -11.46 24.94 17.57
C LEU A 43 -10.10 24.27 17.70
N ARG A 44 -9.99 23.17 18.44
CA ARG A 44 -8.72 22.43 18.61
C ARG A 44 -8.37 21.60 17.36
N ILE A 45 -9.37 21.08 16.66
CA ILE A 45 -9.19 20.43 15.35
C ILE A 45 -8.80 21.47 14.30
N LEU A 46 -9.47 22.64 14.26
CA LEU A 46 -9.15 23.75 13.38
C LEU A 46 -7.76 24.33 13.66
N LEU A 47 -7.37 24.48 14.93
CA LEU A 47 -6.04 24.96 15.30
C LEU A 47 -4.95 23.95 14.95
N ASN A 48 -5.19 22.64 15.13
CA ASN A 48 -4.28 21.60 14.65
C ASN A 48 -4.19 21.57 13.11
N HIS A 49 -5.30 21.80 12.41
CA HIS A 49 -5.31 21.97 10.95
C HIS A 49 -4.56 23.23 10.52
N LEU A 50 -4.71 24.34 11.25
CA LEU A 50 -4.04 25.60 10.94
C LEU A 50 -2.54 25.52 11.21
N VAL A 51 -2.13 24.87 12.30
CA VAL A 51 -0.72 24.62 12.63
C VAL A 51 -0.10 23.65 11.60
N ALA A 52 -0.82 22.62 11.18
CA ALA A 52 -0.39 21.76 10.08
C ALA A 52 -0.25 22.55 8.76
N CYS A 53 -1.20 23.43 8.43
CA CYS A 53 -1.14 24.30 7.24
C CYS A 53 -0.01 25.35 7.31
N ILE A 54 0.29 25.91 8.48
CA ILE A 54 1.37 26.89 8.66
C ILE A 54 2.74 26.19 8.60
N CYS A 55 2.84 24.92 9.02
CA CYS A 55 4.04 24.12 8.79
C CYS A 55 4.20 23.66 7.33
N ILE A 56 3.17 23.74 6.49
CA ILE A 56 3.22 23.34 5.07
C ILE A 56 3.79 24.45 4.17
N SER A 57 3.73 25.74 4.57
CA SER A 57 4.18 26.83 3.70
C SER A 57 5.70 27.02 3.58
N ASP A 58 6.50 26.34 4.42
CA ASP A 58 7.96 26.52 4.47
C ASP A 58 8.79 25.25 4.13
N PHE A 59 8.16 24.15 3.71
CA PHE A 59 8.87 22.91 3.38
C PHE A 59 8.73 22.54 1.90
N ASP A 60 9.59 23.13 1.07
CA ASP A 60 9.84 22.66 -0.30
C ASP A 60 10.58 21.30 -0.25
N TYR A 61 9.84 20.19 -0.22
CA TYR A 61 10.37 18.83 -0.44
C TYR A 61 10.48 18.49 -1.95
N GLN A 62 10.70 19.50 -2.80
CA GLN A 62 10.79 19.30 -4.24
C GLN A 62 12.11 18.60 -4.59
N GLY A 63 12.09 17.27 -4.69
CA GLY A 63 13.20 16.48 -5.26
C GLY A 63 13.66 15.24 -4.49
N PHE A 64 13.20 15.03 -3.25
CA PHE A 64 13.61 13.95 -2.32
C PHE A 64 15.11 13.86 -1.95
N ASP A 65 15.35 13.67 -0.65
CA ASP A 65 16.60 13.86 0.10
C ASP A 65 16.84 15.33 0.53
N VAL A 66 16.01 15.84 1.44
CA VAL A 66 16.29 17.09 2.18
C VAL A 66 16.75 16.70 3.59
N ASP A 67 17.96 17.09 4.00
CA ASP A 67 18.57 16.75 5.31
C ASP A 67 17.89 17.44 6.52
N ASN A 68 16.62 17.85 6.42
CA ASN A 68 16.00 18.78 7.35
C ASN A 68 14.64 18.34 7.92
N CYS A 69 14.37 17.05 7.99
CA CYS A 69 13.24 16.53 8.76
C CYS A 69 13.49 16.68 10.27
N SER A 70 12.47 17.10 11.03
CA SER A 70 12.44 17.03 12.51
C SER A 70 12.60 15.60 13.07
N TYR A 71 12.64 14.60 12.18
CA TYR A 71 13.02 13.22 12.44
C TYR A 71 14.30 12.93 11.65
N PRO A 72 15.41 12.52 12.29
CA PRO A 72 16.64 12.24 11.57
C PRO A 72 16.39 11.12 10.56
N SER A 73 16.75 11.37 9.30
CA SER A 73 16.76 10.36 8.26
C SER A 73 17.56 9.15 8.75
N ARG A 74 16.89 8.01 8.89
CA ARG A 74 17.52 6.82 9.46
C ARG A 74 18.35 6.13 8.40
N LEU A 75 19.67 6.30 8.47
CA LEU A 75 20.64 5.46 7.77
C LEU A 75 20.63 4.07 8.40
N ILE A 76 19.77 3.19 7.91
CA ILE A 76 19.72 1.79 8.34
C ILE A 76 20.11 0.95 7.13
N LYS A 77 21.27 0.28 7.24
CA LYS A 77 21.77 -0.65 6.23
C LYS A 77 21.14 -2.00 6.47
N SER A 78 19.98 -2.27 5.88
CA SER A 78 19.43 -3.61 5.94
C SER A 78 19.01 -4.12 4.58
N THR A 79 19.36 -5.38 4.30
CA THR A 79 18.83 -6.14 3.18
C THR A 79 17.31 -6.27 3.25
N TRP A 80 16.72 -6.26 4.47
CA TRP A 80 15.25 -6.37 4.69
C TRP A 80 14.67 -5.54 5.86
N GLY A 81 15.50 -5.07 6.78
CA GLY A 81 15.17 -4.16 7.91
C GLY A 81 14.50 -4.84 9.10
N ASP A 82 14.58 -4.22 10.28
CA ASP A 82 13.59 -4.42 11.36
C ASP A 82 12.20 -3.87 10.95
N ASP A 83 12.18 -3.06 9.87
CA ASP A 83 11.04 -2.39 9.27
C ASP A 83 10.77 -2.97 7.86
N TYR A 84 10.24 -4.21 7.82
CA TYR A 84 9.96 -4.93 6.57
C TYR A 84 8.92 -4.22 5.69
N ASP A 85 8.02 -3.45 6.31
CA ASP A 85 7.05 -2.59 5.64
C ASP A 85 7.70 -1.56 4.72
N ILE A 86 8.82 -0.96 5.14
CA ILE A 86 9.58 -0.03 4.30
C ILE A 86 10.15 -0.74 3.07
N ALA A 87 10.59 -1.98 3.21
CA ALA A 87 11.02 -2.80 2.08
C ALA A 87 9.86 -3.11 1.12
N LEU A 88 8.65 -3.39 1.64
CA LEU A 88 7.46 -3.56 0.81
C LEU A 88 7.11 -2.28 0.03
N TYR A 89 7.22 -1.10 0.66
CA TYR A 89 6.99 0.18 -0.02
C TYR A 89 7.96 0.40 -1.17
N GLY A 90 9.26 0.21 -0.91
CA GLY A 90 10.30 0.32 -1.94
C GLY A 90 10.09 -0.66 -3.10
N ARG A 91 9.78 -1.92 -2.79
CA ARG A 91 9.51 -2.98 -3.79
C ARG A 91 8.26 -2.68 -4.62
N LEU A 92 7.20 -2.15 -4.00
CA LEU A 92 5.99 -1.74 -4.71
C LEU A 92 6.27 -0.60 -5.69
N GLY A 93 7.09 0.37 -5.30
CA GLY A 93 7.53 1.45 -6.18
C GLY A 93 8.37 0.95 -7.36
N LEU A 94 9.31 0.04 -7.11
CA LEU A 94 10.07 -0.62 -8.18
C LEU A 94 9.16 -1.38 -9.15
N TYR A 95 8.19 -2.13 -8.64
CA TYR A 95 7.19 -2.80 -9.49
C TYR A 95 6.44 -1.78 -10.37
N CYS A 96 5.95 -0.69 -9.79
CA CYS A 96 5.24 0.36 -10.53
C CYS A 96 6.09 0.93 -11.68
N HIS A 97 7.36 1.23 -11.41
CA HIS A 97 8.29 1.73 -12.42
C HIS A 97 8.57 0.68 -13.51
N ASN A 98 8.90 -0.56 -13.11
CA ASN A 98 9.15 -1.66 -14.03
C ASN A 98 7.96 -1.92 -14.95
N PHE A 99 6.75 -1.92 -14.38
CA PHE A 99 5.52 -2.11 -15.11
C PHE A 99 5.30 -0.99 -16.16
N GLN A 100 5.49 0.28 -15.77
CA GLN A 100 5.26 1.41 -16.67
C GLN A 100 6.35 1.61 -17.74
N LYS A 101 7.60 1.24 -17.43
CA LYS A 101 8.77 1.47 -18.30
C LYS A 101 9.24 0.24 -19.05
N GLY A 102 8.73 -0.95 -18.71
CA GLY A 102 9.21 -2.21 -19.27
C GLY A 102 10.63 -2.56 -18.82
N THR A 103 11.04 -2.12 -17.63
CA THR A 103 12.34 -2.44 -17.01
C THR A 103 12.21 -3.65 -16.07
N ASN A 104 13.34 -4.16 -15.56
CA ASN A 104 13.37 -5.29 -14.63
C ASN A 104 14.30 -5.03 -13.44
N PHE A 105 14.23 -3.83 -12.86
CA PHE A 105 15.06 -3.47 -11.72
C PHE A 105 14.69 -4.28 -10.49
N LYS A 106 15.71 -4.75 -9.76
CA LYS A 106 15.57 -5.58 -8.56
C LYS A 106 15.94 -4.79 -7.32
N PHE A 107 15.16 -4.97 -6.27
CA PHE A 107 15.42 -4.38 -4.97
C PHE A 107 16.69 -4.98 -4.36
N VAL A 108 17.60 -4.15 -3.85
CA VAL A 108 18.80 -4.59 -3.14
C VAL A 108 18.65 -4.36 -1.64
N ARG A 109 18.34 -3.13 -1.25
CA ARG A 109 18.10 -2.68 0.12
C ARG A 109 17.49 -1.29 0.09
N TRP A 110 16.85 -0.88 1.17
CA TRP A 110 16.54 0.54 1.38
C TRP A 110 17.72 1.23 2.09
N GLU A 111 17.93 2.52 1.83
CA GLU A 111 19.04 3.31 2.38
C GLU A 111 18.59 4.25 3.50
N LYS A 112 17.49 4.96 3.24
CA LYS A 112 16.84 5.87 4.19
C LYS A 112 15.38 6.02 3.84
N TYR A 113 14.59 6.43 4.83
CA TYR A 113 13.23 6.87 4.59
C TYR A 113 12.86 8.02 5.53
N ASP A 114 11.95 8.87 5.06
CA ASP A 114 11.31 9.90 5.86
C ASP A 114 9.79 9.67 5.89
N VAL A 115 9.13 10.16 6.94
CA VAL A 115 7.69 9.97 7.13
C VAL A 115 7.04 11.31 7.46
N ILE A 116 5.98 11.63 6.71
CA ILE A 116 5.16 12.81 6.95
C ILE A 116 3.73 12.32 7.23
N SER A 117 3.20 12.63 8.41
CA SER A 117 1.80 12.35 8.75
C SER A 117 0.98 13.63 8.69
N THR A 118 0.06 13.70 7.73
CA THR A 118 -0.97 14.74 7.62
C THR A 118 -2.35 14.11 7.87
N ALA A 119 -3.29 14.22 6.92
CA ALA A 119 -4.50 13.40 6.90
C ALA A 119 -4.17 11.94 6.55
N ASP A 120 -3.18 11.74 5.66
CA ASP A 120 -2.61 10.45 5.28
C ASP A 120 -1.16 10.32 5.76
N VAL A 121 -0.58 9.13 5.62
CA VAL A 121 0.84 8.90 5.98
C VAL A 121 1.66 8.73 4.71
N HIS A 122 2.58 9.66 4.48
CA HIS A 122 3.47 9.66 3.32
C HIS A 122 4.85 9.14 3.73
N PHE A 123 5.36 8.17 2.99
CA PHE A 123 6.65 7.54 3.14
C PHE A 123 7.53 7.91 1.97
N TYR A 124 8.67 8.48 2.31
CA TYR A 124 9.66 8.97 1.38
C TYR A 124 10.84 8.01 1.42
N VAL A 125 10.85 6.97 0.58
CA VAL A 125 11.86 5.90 0.63
C VAL A 125 12.91 6.08 -0.45
N THR A 126 14.19 6.12 -0.05
CA THR A 126 15.35 6.03 -0.95
C THR A 126 15.99 4.65 -0.78
N LEU A 127 16.23 3.94 -1.89
CA LEU A 127 16.69 2.55 -1.93
C LEU A 127 17.73 2.28 -3.01
N ASP A 128 18.51 1.22 -2.85
CA ASP A 128 19.38 0.68 -3.89
C ASP A 128 18.59 -0.29 -4.78
N ALA A 129 18.62 -0.03 -6.07
CA ALA A 129 18.09 -0.90 -7.11
C ALA A 129 19.24 -1.43 -7.98
N ARG A 130 19.12 -2.68 -8.44
CA ARG A 130 20.03 -3.28 -9.40
C ARG A 130 19.33 -3.48 -10.73
N ASP A 131 19.99 -3.13 -11.82
CA ASP A 131 19.62 -3.57 -13.16
C ASP A 131 20.32 -4.90 -13.50
N PRO A 132 19.59 -6.01 -13.63
CA PRO A 132 20.19 -7.31 -13.96
C PRO A 132 20.86 -7.34 -15.35
N ALA A 133 20.47 -6.46 -16.28
CA ALA A 133 21.04 -6.45 -17.63
C ALA A 133 22.44 -5.84 -17.69
N SER A 134 22.71 -4.84 -16.84
CA SER A 134 24.01 -4.14 -16.76
C SER A 134 24.81 -4.46 -15.49
N ASP A 135 24.23 -5.21 -14.55
CA ASP A 135 24.72 -5.43 -13.18
C ASP A 135 25.01 -4.12 -12.40
N SER A 136 24.44 -3.01 -12.85
CA SER A 136 24.63 -1.70 -12.22
C SER A 136 23.70 -1.54 -11.03
N VAL A 137 24.23 -0.98 -9.94
CA VAL A 137 23.45 -0.59 -8.76
C VAL A 137 23.34 0.93 -8.73
N PHE A 138 22.13 1.44 -8.47
CA PHE A 138 21.84 2.87 -8.44
C PHE A 138 20.75 3.20 -7.41
N SER A 139 20.72 4.45 -6.98
CA SER A 139 19.70 4.95 -6.05
C SER A 139 18.36 5.16 -6.77
N PHE A 140 17.29 4.73 -6.11
CA PHE A 140 15.91 4.81 -6.56
C PHE A 140 15.06 5.41 -5.42
N GLN A 141 14.03 6.15 -5.79
CA GLN A 141 13.14 6.84 -4.86
C GLN A 141 11.69 6.41 -5.09
N THR A 142 11.02 6.10 -3.98
CA THR A 142 9.59 5.79 -3.93
C THR A 142 8.90 6.74 -2.96
N LEU A 143 7.90 7.48 -3.44
CA LEU A 143 6.91 8.16 -2.61
C LEU A 143 5.68 7.28 -2.50
N LEU A 144 5.37 6.83 -1.28
CA LEU A 144 4.20 6.02 -1.00
C LEU A 144 3.28 6.72 -0.01
N CYS A 145 1.99 6.80 -0.30
CA CYS A 145 0.97 7.30 0.60
C CYS A 145 0.08 6.14 1.08
N GLU A 146 -0.04 6.01 2.40
CA GLU A 146 -0.93 5.06 3.09
C GLU A 146 -2.19 5.79 3.58
N ASP A 147 -3.34 5.47 2.99
CA ASP A 147 -4.63 6.02 3.40
C ASP A 147 -5.22 5.19 4.56
N SER A 148 -5.36 5.84 5.70
CA SER A 148 -5.80 5.21 6.95
C SER A 148 -7.34 5.12 7.07
N SER A 149 -7.97 4.15 6.39
CA SER A 149 -9.37 3.78 6.68
C SER A 149 -9.45 2.63 7.66
N THR A 150 -10.56 2.59 8.39
CA THR A 150 -10.93 1.48 9.25
C THR A 150 -11.38 0.24 8.46
N ASN A 151 -11.76 0.39 7.19
CA ASN A 151 -12.45 -0.63 6.41
C ASN A 151 -11.52 -1.46 5.53
N PHE A 152 -10.36 -0.90 5.16
CA PHE A 152 -9.37 -1.57 4.31
C PHE A 152 -8.02 -1.62 5.03
N PRO A 153 -7.50 -2.83 5.33
CA PRO A 153 -6.25 -2.96 6.06
C PRO A 153 -5.03 -2.44 5.27
N VAL A 154 -5.08 -2.46 3.94
CA VAL A 154 -4.06 -1.85 3.06
C VAL A 154 -4.74 -1.06 1.93
N ARG A 155 -4.41 0.23 1.86
CA ARG A 155 -4.67 1.13 0.73
C ARG A 155 -3.43 2.00 0.51
N TRP A 156 -2.63 1.61 -0.47
CA TRP A 156 -1.34 2.25 -0.74
C TRP A 156 -1.34 2.85 -2.13
N SER A 157 -0.97 4.12 -2.24
CA SER A 157 -0.64 4.74 -3.51
C SER A 157 0.86 4.95 -3.60
N THR A 158 1.48 4.51 -4.69
CA THR A 158 2.75 5.11 -5.10
C THR A 158 2.42 6.39 -5.86
N LEU A 159 3.07 7.48 -5.51
CA LEU A 159 2.92 8.80 -6.14
C LEU A 159 4.20 9.25 -6.84
N ALA A 160 5.31 8.55 -6.62
CA ALA A 160 6.54 8.67 -7.38
C ALA A 160 7.32 7.36 -7.31
N CYS A 161 7.87 6.93 -8.44
CA CYS A 161 8.71 5.74 -8.56
C CYS A 161 9.79 6.00 -9.62
N ARG A 162 10.98 6.45 -9.22
CA ARG A 162 12.00 6.92 -10.17
C ARG A 162 13.41 6.63 -9.72
N ILE A 163 14.31 6.54 -10.69
CA ILE A 163 15.75 6.68 -10.41
C ILE A 163 15.94 8.06 -9.78
N LYS A 164 16.76 8.13 -8.72
CA LYS A 164 16.96 9.34 -7.93
C LYS A 164 17.29 10.55 -8.81
N CYS A 165 16.51 11.62 -8.65
CA CYS A 165 16.72 12.92 -9.30
C CYS A 165 16.03 14.03 -8.49
N ASP A 166 16.39 15.28 -8.76
CA ASP A 166 15.91 16.45 -8.02
C ASP A 166 14.59 17.04 -8.59
N ASP A 167 13.94 16.35 -9.52
CA ASP A 167 12.73 16.86 -10.17
C ASP A 167 11.56 16.95 -9.18
N ALA A 168 10.68 17.94 -9.35
CA ALA A 168 9.44 18.01 -8.59
C ALA A 168 8.56 16.76 -8.83
N VAL A 169 7.79 16.37 -7.80
CA VAL A 169 6.85 15.24 -7.86
C VAL A 169 5.43 15.78 -7.98
N ASP A 170 4.62 15.17 -8.86
CA ASP A 170 3.18 15.42 -8.90
C ASP A 170 2.49 14.47 -7.92
N GLU A 171 2.34 14.88 -6.66
CA GLU A 171 1.79 14.00 -5.61
C GLU A 171 0.26 13.81 -5.70
N ARG A 172 -0.40 14.34 -6.74
CA ARG A 172 -1.87 14.31 -6.83
C ARG A 172 -2.37 13.14 -7.66
N TRP A 173 -3.16 12.27 -7.04
CA TRP A 173 -3.90 11.22 -7.72
C TRP A 173 -4.99 11.79 -8.64
N ASP A 174 -5.07 11.32 -9.88
CA ASP A 174 -6.17 11.64 -10.80
C ASP A 174 -7.24 10.54 -10.83
N ASP A 175 -8.20 10.63 -9.92
CA ASP A 175 -9.32 9.69 -9.85
C ASP A 175 -10.14 9.63 -11.15
N LYS A 176 -10.17 10.72 -11.95
CA LYS A 176 -10.95 10.74 -13.20
C LYS A 176 -10.33 9.87 -14.30
N ALA A 177 -9.04 9.55 -14.19
CA ALA A 177 -8.34 8.72 -15.17
C ALA A 177 -8.60 7.22 -14.97
N VAL A 178 -9.06 6.81 -13.80
CA VAL A 178 -9.44 5.43 -13.49
C VAL A 178 -10.84 5.15 -14.03
N ASP A 179 -11.10 3.93 -14.49
CA ASP A 179 -12.44 3.53 -14.94
C ASP A 179 -13.35 3.22 -13.75
N ASP A 180 -14.61 3.62 -13.82
CA ASP A 180 -15.58 3.47 -12.73
C ASP A 180 -15.79 2.00 -12.29
N PHE A 181 -15.51 1.03 -13.18
CA PHE A 181 -15.49 -0.40 -12.83
C PHE A 181 -14.55 -0.71 -11.65
N TYR A 182 -13.45 0.04 -11.52
CA TYR A 182 -12.44 -0.16 -10.48
C TYR A 182 -12.56 0.82 -9.31
N LYS A 183 -13.53 1.75 -9.33
CA LYS A 183 -13.69 2.79 -8.28
C LYS A 183 -14.65 2.43 -7.18
N ASP A 184 -15.27 1.24 -7.23
CA ASP A 184 -16.27 0.88 -6.23
C ASP A 184 -15.68 1.01 -4.81
N ALA A 185 -16.40 1.73 -3.96
CA ALA A 185 -16.01 1.94 -2.56
C ALA A 185 -15.91 0.60 -1.81
N LEU A 186 -16.56 -0.45 -2.32
CA LEU A 186 -16.44 -1.80 -1.80
C LEU A 186 -15.50 -2.64 -2.68
N MET A 187 -14.63 -3.41 -2.02
CA MET A 187 -13.85 -4.43 -2.69
C MET A 187 -14.78 -5.57 -3.16
N PRO A 188 -14.54 -6.16 -4.33
CA PRO A 188 -15.28 -7.32 -4.80
C PRO A 188 -15.22 -8.46 -3.78
N LYS A 189 -16.33 -9.20 -3.66
CA LYS A 189 -16.35 -10.44 -2.88
C LYS A 189 -15.48 -11.48 -3.56
N TRP A 190 -15.03 -12.46 -2.76
CA TRP A 190 -14.38 -13.65 -3.29
C TRP A 190 -15.28 -14.37 -4.31
N LEU A 191 -14.67 -14.98 -5.32
CA LEU A 191 -15.36 -15.68 -6.39
C LEU A 191 -16.04 -16.96 -5.89
N SER A 192 -17.22 -17.25 -6.41
CA SER A 192 -17.87 -18.55 -6.15
C SER A 192 -17.16 -19.68 -6.90
N ASP A 193 -17.39 -20.92 -6.48
CA ASP A 193 -16.83 -22.10 -7.17
C ASP A 193 -17.32 -22.19 -8.62
N GLU A 194 -18.55 -21.76 -8.90
CA GLU A 194 -19.11 -21.67 -10.26
C GLU A 194 -18.40 -20.60 -11.11
N GLU A 195 -18.08 -19.43 -10.53
CA GLU A 195 -17.31 -18.39 -11.23
C GLU A 195 -15.88 -18.85 -11.52
N LEU A 196 -15.26 -19.57 -10.58
CA LEU A 196 -13.93 -20.14 -10.73
C LEU A 196 -13.86 -21.30 -11.74
N ALA A 197 -14.96 -22.00 -11.94
CA ALA A 197 -15.11 -23.10 -12.90
C ALA A 197 -15.68 -22.64 -14.25
N SER A 198 -16.03 -21.36 -14.39
CA SER A 198 -16.60 -20.81 -15.60
C SER A 198 -15.55 -20.63 -16.69
N ASP A 199 -15.85 -21.05 -17.92
CA ASP A 199 -15.05 -20.73 -19.13
C ASP A 199 -15.23 -19.26 -19.58
N ASN A 200 -15.68 -18.38 -18.68
CA ASN A 200 -15.86 -16.97 -18.98
C ASN A 200 -14.50 -16.29 -19.11
N LYS A 201 -14.22 -15.75 -20.31
CA LYS A 201 -12.98 -15.02 -20.67
C LYS A 201 -12.63 -13.86 -19.73
N LYS A 202 -13.58 -13.40 -18.93
CA LYS A 202 -13.36 -12.41 -17.87
C LYS A 202 -12.41 -12.91 -16.78
N TYR A 203 -12.45 -14.20 -16.44
CA TYR A 203 -11.63 -14.78 -15.38
C TYR A 203 -10.47 -15.54 -16.00
N TYR A 204 -9.25 -15.10 -15.69
CA TYR A 204 -8.06 -15.78 -16.13
C TYR A 204 -7.35 -16.44 -14.95
N VAL A 205 -7.23 -17.77 -14.99
CA VAL A 205 -6.43 -18.52 -14.01
C VAL A 205 -4.97 -18.51 -14.47
N VAL A 206 -4.10 -17.92 -13.65
CA VAL A 206 -2.68 -17.80 -13.94
C VAL A 206 -2.03 -19.18 -13.83
N GLN A 207 -1.21 -19.53 -14.81
CA GLN A 207 -0.48 -20.80 -14.84
C GLN A 207 0.76 -20.75 -13.95
N GLU A 208 1.21 -21.91 -13.49
CA GLU A 208 2.39 -22.00 -12.60
C GLU A 208 3.66 -21.43 -13.25
N SER A 209 3.86 -21.65 -14.57
CA SER A 209 4.98 -21.05 -15.30
C SER A 209 4.95 -19.53 -15.28
N GLU A 210 3.75 -18.93 -15.35
CA GLU A 210 3.57 -17.48 -15.34
C GLU A 210 3.76 -16.90 -13.94
N LEU A 211 3.45 -17.65 -12.88
CA LEU A 211 3.78 -17.23 -11.50
C LEU A 211 5.29 -17.06 -11.32
N GLN A 212 6.10 -17.92 -11.94
CA GLN A 212 7.57 -17.83 -11.89
C GLN A 212 8.11 -16.63 -12.69
N GLU A 213 7.49 -16.33 -13.83
CA GLU A 213 7.85 -15.17 -14.67
C GLU A 213 7.39 -13.84 -14.05
N ASN A 214 6.33 -13.86 -13.24
CA ASN A 214 5.71 -12.71 -12.62
C ASN A 214 5.96 -12.70 -11.10
N ASP A 215 7.22 -12.57 -10.70
CA ASP A 215 7.66 -12.51 -9.30
C ASP A 215 6.92 -11.44 -8.45
N TRP A 216 6.40 -10.40 -9.08
CA TRP A 216 5.57 -9.38 -8.45
C TRP A 216 4.21 -9.90 -7.92
N LEU A 217 3.69 -11.02 -8.42
CA LEU A 217 2.51 -11.68 -7.84
C LEU A 217 2.82 -12.18 -6.42
N TYR A 218 4.07 -12.62 -6.19
CA TYR A 218 4.53 -12.93 -4.84
C TYR A 218 4.56 -11.68 -3.96
N LEU A 219 5.08 -10.55 -4.45
CA LEU A 219 5.04 -9.27 -3.73
C LEU A 219 3.60 -8.88 -3.34
N PHE A 220 2.63 -9.02 -4.25
CA PHE A 220 1.23 -8.71 -3.95
C PHE A 220 0.65 -9.64 -2.88
N THR A 221 1.03 -10.92 -2.91
CA THR A 221 0.66 -11.90 -1.88
C THR A 221 1.28 -11.54 -0.52
N GLU A 222 2.54 -11.09 -0.50
CA GLU A 222 3.20 -10.61 0.73
C GLU A 222 2.49 -9.39 1.32
N ILE A 223 2.07 -8.43 0.49
CA ILE A 223 1.29 -7.26 0.93
C ILE A 223 -0.09 -7.69 1.45
N ALA A 224 -0.72 -8.67 0.81
CA ALA A 224 -1.96 -9.23 1.32
C ALA A 224 -1.81 -9.90 2.68
N PHE A 225 -0.73 -10.66 2.88
CA PHE A 225 -0.42 -11.25 4.18
C PHE A 225 -0.10 -10.18 5.23
N TYR A 226 0.67 -9.16 4.87
CA TYR A 226 0.95 -8.00 5.75
C TYR A 226 -0.34 -7.34 6.26
N SER A 227 -1.35 -7.22 5.40
CA SER A 227 -2.66 -6.66 5.77
C SER A 227 -3.38 -7.48 6.86
N LYS A 228 -3.16 -8.80 6.89
CA LYS A 228 -3.74 -9.72 7.88
C LYS A 228 -3.01 -9.68 9.23
N THR A 229 -1.69 -9.47 9.23
CA THR A 229 -0.88 -9.49 10.47
C THR A 229 -0.93 -8.19 11.28
N ASN A 230 -1.97 -7.36 11.08
CA ASN A 230 -2.07 -6.03 11.69
C ASN A 230 -0.82 -5.16 11.45
N ASN A 231 -0.20 -5.29 10.28
CA ASN A 231 0.93 -4.48 9.85
C ASN A 231 2.19 -4.73 10.69
N VAL A 232 2.40 -5.99 11.11
CA VAL A 232 3.61 -6.42 11.83
C VAL A 232 4.21 -7.60 11.09
N LEU A 233 5.20 -7.30 10.23
CA LEU A 233 6.11 -8.28 9.66
C LEU A 233 7.53 -7.79 9.91
N THR A 234 8.42 -8.69 10.28
CA THR A 234 9.85 -8.39 10.52
C THR A 234 10.76 -9.04 9.48
N ALA A 235 10.20 -9.86 8.60
CA ALA A 235 10.92 -10.60 7.57
C ALA A 235 9.94 -11.04 6.46
N PRO A 236 10.46 -11.42 5.28
CA PRO A 236 9.66 -12.06 4.24
C PRO A 236 8.91 -13.28 4.78
N PRO A 237 7.57 -13.32 4.66
CA PRO A 237 6.80 -14.47 5.11
C PRO A 237 7.02 -15.67 4.17
N PRO A 238 7.11 -16.90 4.71
CA PRO A 238 7.18 -18.12 3.89
C PRO A 238 5.78 -18.45 3.35
N LEU A 239 5.44 -17.87 2.20
CA LEU A 239 4.14 -18.05 1.55
C LEU A 239 4.26 -19.00 0.36
N GLU A 240 3.19 -19.74 0.10
CA GLU A 240 3.04 -20.59 -1.08
C GLU A 240 1.76 -20.19 -1.80
N ILE A 241 1.88 -19.67 -3.02
CA ILE A 241 0.73 -19.29 -3.84
C ILE A 241 0.12 -20.56 -4.41
N GLU A 242 -1.17 -20.77 -4.15
CA GLU A 242 -1.89 -21.94 -4.68
C GLU A 242 -2.62 -21.60 -5.98
N LYS A 243 -3.26 -20.43 -6.03
CA LYS A 243 -4.04 -20.01 -7.19
C LYS A 243 -4.09 -18.50 -7.27
N VAL A 244 -3.95 -17.98 -8.49
CA VAL A 244 -4.23 -16.59 -8.82
C VAL A 244 -5.25 -16.55 -9.95
N VAL A 245 -6.31 -15.77 -9.75
CA VAL A 245 -7.27 -15.44 -10.81
C VAL A 245 -7.25 -13.94 -11.05
N VAL A 246 -7.14 -13.54 -12.32
CA VAL A 246 -7.09 -12.14 -12.74
C VAL A 246 -8.36 -11.79 -13.48
N VAL A 247 -8.91 -10.62 -13.14
CA VAL A 247 -10.09 -10.05 -13.76
C VAL A 247 -9.78 -8.63 -14.22
N THR A 248 -10.10 -8.35 -15.49
CA THR A 248 -10.05 -7.03 -16.09
C THR A 248 -11.42 -6.66 -16.64
N LYS A 249 -11.66 -5.37 -16.86
CA LYS A 249 -12.86 -4.89 -17.55
C LYS A 249 -12.84 -5.30 -19.03
N GLU A 250 -11.67 -5.21 -19.65
CA GLU A 250 -11.48 -5.51 -21.05
C GLU A 250 -11.45 -7.03 -21.28
N ASP A 251 -12.23 -7.50 -22.24
CA ASP A 251 -12.11 -8.86 -22.76
C ASP A 251 -10.88 -8.92 -23.66
N THR A 252 -9.90 -9.71 -23.23
CA THR A 252 -8.68 -10.00 -24.00
C THR A 252 -8.84 -11.38 -24.63
N GLU A 253 -8.41 -11.53 -25.90
CA GLU A 253 -8.46 -12.84 -26.57
C GLU A 253 -7.51 -13.83 -25.89
N GLU A 254 -6.38 -13.33 -25.41
CA GLU A 254 -5.37 -14.07 -24.66
C GLU A 254 -5.48 -13.71 -23.18
N GLY A 255 -5.73 -14.71 -22.33
CA GLY A 255 -5.94 -14.50 -20.91
C GLY A 255 -4.72 -13.94 -20.18
N HIS A 256 -3.51 -14.35 -20.58
CA HIS A 256 -2.26 -13.92 -19.96
C HIS A 256 -1.97 -12.41 -20.15
N GLU A 257 -2.52 -11.80 -21.21
CA GLU A 257 -2.42 -10.34 -21.43
C GLU A 257 -3.08 -9.53 -20.30
N LYS A 258 -4.01 -10.13 -19.53
CA LYS A 258 -4.60 -9.50 -18.35
C LYS A 258 -3.56 -9.18 -17.26
N LEU A 259 -2.45 -9.92 -17.20
CA LEU A 259 -1.34 -9.63 -16.27
C LEU A 259 -0.61 -8.33 -16.61
N LYS A 260 -0.70 -7.88 -17.87
CA LYS A 260 -0.11 -6.63 -18.37
C LYS A 260 -1.09 -5.45 -18.29
N ALA A 261 -2.30 -5.66 -17.78
CA ALA A 261 -3.32 -4.61 -17.69
C ALA A 261 -2.95 -3.56 -16.64
N GLN A 262 -3.16 -2.28 -16.96
CA GLN A 262 -2.95 -1.18 -16.00
C GLN A 262 -3.85 -1.33 -14.78
N ASN A 263 -5.11 -1.72 -15.01
CA ASN A 263 -6.12 -1.89 -13.97
C ASN A 263 -6.59 -3.35 -13.94
N ALA A 264 -6.52 -4.00 -12.79
CA ALA A 264 -6.91 -5.39 -12.64
C ALA A 264 -7.30 -5.72 -11.21
N ILE A 265 -8.15 -6.73 -11.06
CA ILE A 265 -8.50 -7.34 -9.78
C ILE A 265 -7.89 -8.74 -9.74
N TYR A 266 -7.19 -9.05 -8.66
CA TYR A 266 -6.53 -10.33 -8.42
C TYR A 266 -7.20 -11.03 -7.25
N TYR A 267 -7.53 -12.29 -7.44
CA TYR A 267 -8.01 -13.20 -6.41
C TYR A 267 -6.90 -14.20 -6.15
N VAL A 268 -6.29 -14.11 -4.96
CA VAL A 268 -5.12 -14.91 -4.60
C VAL A 268 -5.49 -15.84 -3.46
N SER A 269 -5.27 -17.14 -3.65
CA SER A 269 -5.27 -18.12 -2.56
C SER A 269 -3.84 -18.58 -2.30
N TYR A 270 -3.48 -18.67 -1.03
CA TYR A 270 -2.11 -18.95 -0.62
C TYR A 270 -2.06 -19.58 0.78
N LYS A 271 -0.98 -20.32 1.03
CA LYS A 271 -0.67 -20.92 2.32
C LYS A 271 0.45 -20.16 3.02
N TYR A 272 0.44 -20.23 4.35
CA TYR A 272 1.55 -19.80 5.18
C TYR A 272 2.27 -21.04 5.73
N ASN A 273 3.53 -21.20 5.35
CA ASN A 273 4.37 -22.36 5.69
C ASN A 273 5.36 -22.05 6.83
N GLY A 274 5.06 -21.05 7.65
CA GLY A 274 5.90 -20.67 8.79
C GLY A 274 5.47 -21.31 10.10
N GLU A 275 6.18 -20.99 11.17
CA GLU A 275 5.99 -21.63 12.49
C GLU A 275 4.77 -21.11 13.27
N SER A 276 4.19 -19.98 12.86
CA SER A 276 3.03 -19.42 13.55
C SER A 276 1.75 -20.22 13.28
N LEU A 277 1.29 -20.94 14.30
CA LEU A 277 0.02 -21.68 14.29
C LEU A 277 -1.21 -20.78 14.07
N GLU A 278 -1.13 -19.49 14.43
CA GLU A 278 -2.22 -18.52 14.19
C GLU A 278 -2.50 -18.36 12.69
N TRP A 279 -1.44 -18.45 11.88
CA TRP A 279 -1.49 -18.22 10.45
C TRP A 279 -1.38 -19.51 9.63
N ALA A 280 -1.20 -20.68 10.25
CA ALA A 280 -1.08 -21.98 9.59
C ALA A 280 -2.43 -22.50 9.06
N ARG A 281 -2.99 -21.80 8.08
CA ARG A 281 -4.22 -22.13 7.35
C ARG A 281 -4.15 -21.62 5.93
N ASP A 282 -5.11 -22.02 5.11
CA ASP A 282 -5.29 -21.47 3.78
C ASP A 282 -5.85 -20.04 3.89
N HIS A 283 -5.30 -19.12 3.10
CA HIS A 283 -5.70 -17.72 3.08
C HIS A 283 -6.17 -17.34 1.69
N LYS A 284 -7.10 -16.39 1.65
CA LYS A 284 -7.61 -15.78 0.43
C LYS A 284 -7.53 -14.27 0.55
N ALA A 285 -7.21 -13.60 -0.55
CA ALA A 285 -7.17 -12.15 -0.63
C ALA A 285 -7.64 -11.64 -1.99
N VAL A 286 -8.38 -10.53 -1.95
CA VAL A 286 -8.75 -9.78 -3.15
C VAL A 286 -7.90 -8.52 -3.19
N ILE A 287 -7.21 -8.31 -4.31
CA ILE A 287 -6.29 -7.20 -4.53
C ILE A 287 -6.76 -6.44 -5.75
N ARG A 288 -6.95 -5.12 -5.62
CA ARG A 288 -7.31 -4.25 -6.73
C ARG A 288 -6.14 -3.33 -7.02
N LYS A 289 -5.63 -3.40 -8.25
CA LYS A 289 -4.57 -2.52 -8.77
C LYS A 289 -5.20 -1.53 -9.74
N THR A 290 -4.95 -0.24 -9.54
CA THR A 290 -5.35 0.81 -10.46
C THR A 290 -4.21 1.78 -10.74
N MET A 291 -4.24 2.43 -11.90
CA MET A 291 -3.29 3.47 -12.30
C MET A 291 -4.05 4.66 -12.91
N ASP A 292 -3.63 5.88 -12.55
CA ASP A 292 -4.22 7.13 -13.04
C ASP A 292 -3.53 7.69 -14.31
N ARG A 293 -2.69 6.85 -14.94
CA ARG A 293 -1.86 7.17 -16.13
C ARG A 293 -0.70 8.14 -15.87
N LYS A 294 -0.51 8.64 -14.66
CA LYS A 294 0.67 9.45 -14.33
C LYS A 294 1.90 8.57 -14.09
N PRO A 295 3.11 9.05 -14.41
CA PRO A 295 4.35 8.31 -14.14
C PRO A 295 4.54 8.07 -12.64
N GLY A 296 4.88 6.83 -12.26
CA GLY A 296 5.08 6.43 -10.87
C GLY A 296 3.79 6.29 -10.04
N HIS A 297 2.63 6.52 -10.65
CA HIS A 297 1.36 6.45 -9.96
C HIS A 297 0.70 5.08 -10.08
N MET A 298 0.42 4.48 -8.93
CA MET A 298 -0.32 3.24 -8.83
C MET A 298 -1.00 3.16 -7.47
N TYR A 299 -2.23 2.66 -7.44
CA TYR A 299 -2.98 2.44 -6.23
C TYR A 299 -3.28 0.96 -6.05
N LEU A 300 -3.04 0.47 -4.83
CA LEU A 300 -3.19 -0.92 -4.44
C LEU A 300 -4.09 -1.02 -3.20
N GLU A 301 -5.19 -1.73 -3.35
CA GLU A 301 -6.15 -1.97 -2.29
C GLU A 301 -6.24 -3.46 -2.01
N VAL A 302 -6.21 -3.84 -0.73
CA VAL A 302 -6.22 -5.25 -0.35
C VAL A 302 -7.24 -5.51 0.74
N VAL A 303 -8.03 -6.56 0.52
CA VAL A 303 -8.93 -7.12 1.53
C VAL A 303 -8.68 -8.62 1.67
N GLY A 304 -8.66 -9.08 2.91
CA GLY A 304 -8.70 -10.50 3.19
C GLY A 304 -10.07 -11.07 2.89
N ALA A 305 -10.13 -12.19 2.17
CA ALA A 305 -11.35 -12.97 2.01
C ALA A 305 -11.41 -14.08 3.07
N GLU A 306 -12.63 -14.57 3.31
CA GLU A 306 -12.94 -15.78 4.08
C GLU A 306 -13.36 -16.89 3.12
#